data_AF-X1MWS8-F1
#
_entry.id   AF-X1MWS8-F1
#
_cell.length_a   1.000
_cell.length_b   1.000
_cell.length_c   1.000
_cell.angle_alpha   90.00
_cell.angle_beta   90.00
_cell.angle_gamma   90.00
#
_symmetry.space_group_name_H-M   'P 1'
#
loop_
_entity.id
_entity.type
_entity.pdbx_description
1 polymer ?
#
loop_
_entity_poly.entity_id
_entity_poly.type
_entity_poly.pdbx_seq_one_letter_code
_entity_poly.pdbx_strand_id
1 'polypeptide(L)'
;GGCKCGVGDVLIGAAATACDYNGMAKRPSHINHKLAEMLKVTEAIYGCSIAASVESKPTPSGIYAVDPVQSNISKLYEGKELAEVVRMMIEIAGGMVADVPSDKDFENPEIGPLLQKYLKGAENVSTENRIRMFRLIEKLAFESRDIVSNIHGAGSPETHRMTVLRNSNIDEKKSFAKKLAGIKEEA
;
A
#
# COMPACT_ATOMS: atom_id res chain seq x y z
N GLY A 1 8.03 4.17 -5.08
CA GLY A 1 7.03 5.26 -5.13
C GLY A 1 5.92 4.92 -6.10
N GLY A 2 5.84 5.62 -7.23
CA GLY A 2 4.67 5.62 -8.12
C GLY A 2 4.13 4.24 -8.58
N CYS A 3 4.99 3.26 -8.90
CA CYS A 3 4.51 1.93 -9.30
C CYS A 3 3.71 1.22 -8.19
N LYS A 4 4.05 1.46 -6.92
CA LYS A 4 3.35 0.87 -5.77
C LYS A 4 2.03 1.55 -5.47
N CYS A 5 1.82 2.78 -5.93
CA CYS A 5 0.53 3.44 -5.87
C CYS A 5 -0.49 2.72 -6.75
N GLY A 6 -0.11 2.36 -7.99
CA GLY A 6 -0.98 1.57 -8.87
C GLY A 6 -1.27 0.16 -8.32
N VAL A 7 -0.30 -0.47 -7.65
CA VAL A 7 -0.57 -1.72 -6.89
C VAL A 7 -1.54 -1.44 -5.73
N GLY A 8 -1.37 -0.30 -5.04
CA GLY A 8 -2.28 0.20 -4.02
C GLY A 8 -3.73 0.30 -4.48
N ASP A 9 -3.97 0.82 -5.68
CA ASP A 9 -5.31 0.89 -6.28
C ASP A 9 -5.93 -0.50 -6.45
N VAL A 10 -5.12 -1.48 -6.86
CA VAL A 10 -5.55 -2.88 -6.97
C VAL A 10 -5.85 -3.47 -5.60
N LEU A 11 -5.03 -3.22 -4.57
CA LEU A 11 -5.28 -3.67 -3.19
C LEU A 11 -6.61 -3.12 -2.65
N ILE A 12 -6.85 -1.82 -2.86
CA ILE A 12 -8.07 -1.12 -2.42
C ILE A 12 -9.28 -1.65 -3.19
N GLY A 13 -9.16 -1.80 -4.51
CA GLY A 13 -10.21 -2.36 -5.36
C GLY A 13 -10.56 -3.81 -4.98
N ALA A 14 -9.55 -4.63 -4.69
CA ALA A 14 -9.75 -6.01 -4.24
C ALA A 14 -10.45 -6.06 -2.88
N ALA A 15 -10.03 -5.23 -1.91
CA ALA A 15 -10.68 -5.12 -0.62
C ALA A 15 -12.16 -4.70 -0.74
N ALA A 16 -12.43 -3.64 -1.50
CA ALA A 16 -13.79 -3.15 -1.73
C ALA A 16 -14.66 -4.21 -2.43
N THR A 17 -14.12 -4.89 -3.44
CA THR A 17 -14.84 -5.95 -4.16
C THR A 17 -15.11 -7.16 -3.27
N ALA A 18 -14.15 -7.57 -2.44
CA ALA A 18 -14.35 -8.65 -1.48
C ALA A 18 -15.44 -8.31 -0.45
N CYS A 19 -15.51 -7.05 0.01
CA CYS A 19 -16.60 -6.57 0.86
C CYS A 19 -17.96 -6.74 0.19
N ASP A 20 -18.07 -6.31 -1.07
CA ASP A 20 -19.31 -6.41 -1.85
C ASP A 20 -19.69 -7.88 -2.08
N TYR A 21 -18.71 -8.73 -2.41
CA TYR A 21 -18.90 -10.18 -2.61
C TYR A 21 -19.26 -10.92 -1.32
N ASN A 22 -18.89 -10.40 -0.15
CA ASN A 22 -19.31 -10.89 1.15
C ASN A 22 -20.74 -10.46 1.54
N GLY A 23 -21.47 -9.77 0.64
CA GLY A 23 -22.87 -9.36 0.86
C GLY A 23 -23.04 -8.08 1.65
N MET A 24 -21.96 -7.34 1.91
CA MET A 24 -22.00 -6.07 2.66
C MET A 24 -22.25 -4.87 1.74
N ALA A 25 -23.30 -4.95 0.91
CA ALA A 25 -23.63 -3.92 -0.08
C ALA A 25 -23.79 -2.51 0.55
N LYS A 26 -24.38 -2.44 1.76
CA LYS A 26 -24.29 -1.26 2.61
C LYS A 26 -23.06 -1.38 3.51
N ARG A 27 -21.92 -0.91 3.00
CA ARG A 27 -20.62 -1.04 3.70
C ARG A 27 -20.70 -0.46 5.11
N PRO A 28 -20.38 -1.25 6.16
CA PRO A 28 -20.27 -0.74 7.53
C PRO A 28 -19.24 0.39 7.63
N SER A 29 -19.42 1.28 8.61
CA SER A 29 -18.54 2.44 8.80
C SER A 29 -17.07 2.05 8.96
N HIS A 30 -16.78 0.96 9.68
CA HIS A 30 -15.41 0.49 9.88
C HIS A 30 -14.73 0.02 8.59
N ILE A 31 -15.47 -0.43 7.58
CA ILE A 31 -14.90 -0.76 6.27
C ILE A 31 -14.54 0.52 5.52
N ASN A 32 -15.45 1.50 5.52
CA ASN A 32 -15.18 2.80 4.89
C ASN A 32 -14.00 3.52 5.53
N HIS A 33 -13.85 3.44 6.86
CA HIS A 33 -12.68 3.97 7.55
C HIS A 33 -11.39 3.30 7.08
N LYS A 34 -11.36 1.97 6.94
CA LYS A 34 -10.19 1.24 6.43
C LYS A 34 -9.87 1.61 5.00
N LEU A 35 -10.87 1.69 4.12
CA LEU A 35 -10.66 2.12 2.74
C LEU A 35 -10.10 3.55 2.66
N ALA A 36 -10.59 4.46 3.50
CA ALA A 36 -10.05 5.82 3.61
C ALA A 36 -8.58 5.82 4.11
N GLU A 37 -8.25 4.97 5.07
CA GLU A 37 -6.87 4.82 5.56
C GLU A 37 -5.94 4.22 4.50
N MET A 38 -6.41 3.24 3.72
CA MET A 38 -5.68 2.67 2.59
C MET A 38 -5.42 3.73 1.50
N LEU A 39 -6.44 4.54 1.16
CA LEU A 39 -6.31 5.66 0.22
C LEU A 39 -5.31 6.71 0.73
N LYS A 40 -5.40 7.10 2.00
CA LYS A 40 -4.46 8.05 2.61
C LYS A 40 -3.01 7.63 2.41
N VAL A 41 -2.69 6.35 2.65
CA VAL A 41 -1.31 5.85 2.49
C VAL A 41 -0.88 5.85 1.02
N THR A 42 -1.72 5.32 0.13
CA THR A 42 -1.39 5.18 -1.29
C THR A 42 -1.25 6.54 -1.99
N GLU A 43 -2.13 7.49 -1.68
CA GLU A 43 -2.07 8.87 -2.13
C GLU A 43 -0.88 9.63 -1.56
N ALA A 44 -0.48 9.38 -0.30
CA ALA A 44 0.72 9.99 0.28
C ALA A 44 2.00 9.53 -0.46
N ILE A 45 2.11 8.25 -0.80
CA ILE A 45 3.23 7.70 -1.59
C ILE A 45 3.26 8.35 -2.98
N TYR A 46 2.08 8.51 -3.59
CA TYR A 46 1.93 9.13 -4.91
C TYR A 46 2.32 10.60 -4.89
N GLY A 47 1.78 11.37 -3.93
CA GLY A 47 2.10 12.78 -3.73
C GLY A 47 3.60 13.04 -3.54
N CYS A 48 4.28 12.22 -2.73
CA CYS A 48 5.73 12.31 -2.58
C CYS A 48 6.47 12.01 -3.90
N SER A 49 5.97 11.06 -4.71
CA SER A 49 6.57 10.73 -6.01
C SER A 49 6.45 11.89 -6.99
N ILE A 50 5.27 12.52 -7.07
CA ILE A 50 5.04 13.69 -7.92
C ILE A 50 5.87 14.87 -7.44
N ALA A 51 5.87 15.17 -6.14
CA ALA A 51 6.68 16.25 -5.57
C ALA A 51 8.16 16.07 -5.90
N ALA A 52 8.70 14.85 -5.77
CA ALA A 52 10.10 14.57 -6.11
C ALA A 52 10.43 14.86 -7.59
N SER A 53 9.49 14.56 -8.49
CA SER A 53 9.66 14.81 -9.93
C SER A 53 9.51 16.28 -10.28
N VAL A 54 8.55 16.99 -9.69
CA VAL A 54 8.30 18.42 -9.95
C VAL A 54 9.45 19.27 -9.41
N GLU A 55 9.99 18.94 -8.24
CA GLU A 55 11.13 19.62 -7.60
C GLU A 55 12.50 19.18 -8.16
N SER A 56 12.51 18.50 -9.32
CA SER A 56 13.74 18.02 -9.94
C SER A 56 14.63 19.17 -10.43
N LYS A 57 15.94 18.94 -10.42
CA LYS A 57 16.95 19.92 -10.83
C LYS A 57 17.84 19.37 -11.94
N PRO A 58 18.27 20.20 -12.90
CA PRO A 58 19.19 19.76 -13.94
C PRO A 58 20.57 19.46 -13.36
N THR A 59 21.17 18.39 -13.84
CA THR A 59 22.56 18.02 -13.59
C THR A 59 23.49 18.65 -14.64
N PRO A 60 24.82 18.63 -14.45
CA PRO A 60 25.76 19.19 -15.44
C PRO A 60 25.65 18.58 -16.85
N SER A 61 25.15 17.35 -16.99
CA SER A 61 24.92 16.72 -18.30
C SER A 61 23.56 17.08 -18.94
N GLY A 62 22.73 17.88 -18.26
CA GLY A 62 21.41 18.27 -18.73
C GLY A 62 20.27 17.32 -18.38
N ILE A 63 20.56 16.13 -17.81
CA ILE A 63 19.50 15.26 -17.26
C ILE A 63 18.95 15.83 -15.96
N TYR A 64 17.68 15.59 -15.65
CA TYR A 64 17.06 16.06 -14.42
C TYR A 64 17.14 14.99 -13.33
N ALA A 65 17.64 15.38 -12.16
CA ALA A 65 17.65 14.55 -10.97
C ALA A 65 16.50 14.97 -10.04
N VAL A 66 15.70 14.00 -9.61
CA VAL A 66 14.57 14.21 -8.69
C VAL A 66 15.03 14.68 -7.31
N ASP A 67 14.15 15.34 -6.56
CA ASP A 67 14.46 15.73 -5.19
C ASP A 67 14.77 14.49 -4.32
N PRO A 68 15.95 14.43 -3.68
CA PRO A 68 16.38 13.26 -2.93
C PRO A 68 15.61 13.11 -1.61
N VAL A 69 15.03 14.17 -1.05
CA VAL A 69 14.26 14.04 0.20
C VAL A 69 12.91 13.40 -0.10
N GLN A 70 12.12 13.98 -1.01
CA GLN A 70 10.77 13.52 -1.33
C GLN A 70 10.75 12.10 -1.91
N SER A 71 11.72 11.77 -2.79
CA SER A 71 11.84 10.42 -3.35
C SER A 71 12.11 9.36 -2.28
N ASN A 72 12.98 9.68 -1.30
CA ASN A 72 13.30 8.77 -0.21
C ASN A 72 12.17 8.69 0.84
N ILE A 73 11.42 9.77 1.08
CA ILE A 73 10.21 9.74 1.90
C ILE A 73 9.15 8.83 1.28
N SER A 74 8.89 8.94 -0.02
CA SER A 74 7.98 8.02 -0.74
C SER A 74 8.37 6.56 -0.51
N LYS A 75 9.66 6.25 -0.59
CA LYS A 75 10.17 4.90 -0.38
C LYS A 75 10.07 4.42 1.07
N LEU A 76 10.27 5.30 2.05
CA LEU A 76 10.09 4.96 3.47
C LEU A 76 8.63 4.64 3.82
N TYR A 77 7.67 5.36 3.21
CA TYR A 77 6.25 5.03 3.31
C TYR A 77 5.94 3.67 2.67
N GLU A 78 6.45 3.43 1.46
CA GLU A 78 6.30 2.15 0.75
C GLU A 78 6.79 0.96 1.59
N GLY A 79 7.96 1.06 2.21
CA GLY A 79 8.56 -0.04 2.99
C GLY A 79 7.94 -0.29 4.36
N LYS A 80 7.03 0.56 4.82
CA LYS A 80 6.40 0.45 6.14
C LYS A 80 4.88 0.48 6.07
N GLU A 81 4.31 1.56 5.57
CA GLU A 81 2.86 1.83 5.63
C GLU A 81 2.08 1.00 4.60
N LEU A 82 2.70 0.58 3.49
CA LEU A 82 2.04 -0.29 2.51
C LEU A 82 1.71 -1.68 3.10
N ALA A 83 2.47 -2.15 4.09
CA ALA A 83 2.15 -3.38 4.81
C ALA A 83 0.81 -3.26 5.57
N GLU A 84 0.49 -2.08 6.11
CA GLU A 84 -0.80 -1.83 6.74
C GLU A 84 -1.95 -1.81 5.74
N VAL A 85 -1.71 -1.32 4.51
CA VAL A 85 -2.69 -1.42 3.41
C VAL A 85 -3.03 -2.88 3.11
N VAL A 86 -2.02 -3.74 3.00
CA VAL A 86 -2.19 -5.18 2.80
C VAL A 86 -2.94 -5.82 3.97
N ARG A 87 -2.56 -5.48 5.21
CA ARG A 87 -3.21 -5.96 6.43
C ARG A 87 -4.71 -5.62 6.45
N MET A 88 -5.06 -4.36 6.11
CA MET A 88 -6.46 -3.91 6.03
C MET A 88 -7.23 -4.61 4.90
N MET A 89 -6.61 -4.87 3.75
CA MET A 89 -7.21 -5.66 2.68
C MET A 89 -7.59 -7.05 3.17
N ILE A 90 -6.70 -7.74 3.89
CA ILE A 90 -6.97 -9.06 4.47
C ILE A 90 -8.13 -8.98 5.49
N GLU A 91 -8.12 -7.98 6.38
CA GLU A 91 -9.21 -7.79 7.34
C GLU A 91 -10.58 -7.59 6.68
N ILE A 92 -10.64 -6.85 5.58
CA ILE A 92 -11.89 -6.61 4.84
C ILE A 92 -12.34 -7.88 4.13
N ALA A 93 -11.41 -8.64 3.57
CA ALA A 93 -11.70 -9.85 2.81
C ALA A 93 -12.15 -11.03 3.69
N GLY A 94 -11.50 -11.22 4.84
CA GLY A 94 -11.77 -12.30 5.80
C GLY A 94 -10.90 -13.55 5.61
N GLY A 95 -11.11 -14.56 6.47
CA GLY A 95 -10.23 -15.73 6.60
C GLY A 95 -10.12 -16.61 5.36
N MET A 96 -11.13 -16.59 4.47
CA MET A 96 -11.08 -17.33 3.21
C MET A 96 -9.86 -16.99 2.35
N VAL A 97 -9.23 -15.83 2.54
CA VAL A 97 -7.97 -15.47 1.88
C VAL A 97 -6.88 -16.55 2.04
N ALA A 98 -6.82 -17.26 3.16
CA ALA A 98 -5.84 -18.32 3.40
C ALA A 98 -6.44 -19.74 3.35
N ASP A 99 -7.77 -19.86 3.39
CA ASP A 99 -8.47 -21.14 3.59
C ASP A 99 -9.31 -21.57 2.37
N VAL A 100 -9.08 -20.99 1.18
CA VAL A 100 -9.77 -21.45 -0.05
C VAL A 100 -9.30 -22.87 -0.43
N PRO A 101 -10.22 -23.85 -0.60
CA PRO A 101 -9.90 -25.17 -1.14
C PRO A 101 -9.25 -25.12 -2.53
N SER A 102 -8.49 -26.14 -2.90
CA SER A 102 -7.74 -26.13 -4.15
C SER A 102 -8.66 -26.20 -5.37
N ASP A 103 -8.17 -25.76 -6.54
CA ASP A 103 -8.93 -25.88 -7.79
C ASP A 103 -9.29 -27.36 -8.10
N LYS A 104 -8.46 -28.31 -7.66
CA LYS A 104 -8.75 -29.75 -7.76
C LYS A 104 -9.97 -30.16 -6.95
N ASP A 105 -10.19 -29.55 -5.80
CA ASP A 105 -11.38 -29.81 -4.96
C ASP A 105 -12.64 -29.22 -5.61
N PHE A 106 -12.52 -28.09 -6.30
CA PHE A 106 -13.60 -27.49 -7.10
C PHE A 106 -13.94 -28.31 -8.34
N GLU A 107 -12.97 -28.95 -8.97
CA GLU A 107 -13.14 -29.85 -10.13
C GLU A 107 -13.63 -31.25 -9.74
N ASN A 108 -13.55 -31.62 -8.47
CA ASN A 108 -14.01 -32.92 -7.98
C ASN A 108 -15.56 -33.03 -8.09
N PRO A 109 -16.11 -34.10 -8.71
CA PRO A 109 -17.53 -34.22 -8.98
C PRO A 109 -18.41 -34.37 -7.71
N GLU A 110 -17.84 -34.85 -6.60
CA GLU A 110 -18.56 -35.02 -5.33
C GLU A 110 -18.42 -33.79 -4.43
N ILE A 111 -17.22 -33.19 -4.38
CA ILE A 111 -16.89 -32.08 -3.47
C ILE A 111 -17.21 -30.71 -4.09
N GLY A 112 -16.92 -30.53 -5.39
CA GLY A 112 -17.09 -29.26 -6.10
C GLY A 112 -18.50 -28.66 -5.97
N PRO A 113 -19.59 -29.42 -6.17
CA PRO A 113 -20.95 -28.92 -5.97
C PRO A 113 -21.22 -28.43 -4.54
N LEU A 114 -20.61 -29.07 -3.52
CA LEU A 114 -20.71 -28.65 -2.12
C LEU A 114 -19.96 -27.33 -1.90
N LEU A 115 -18.76 -27.19 -2.45
CA LEU A 115 -17.99 -25.94 -2.36
C LEU A 115 -18.72 -24.78 -3.03
N GLN A 116 -19.28 -25.00 -4.23
CA GLN A 116 -20.08 -24.00 -4.95
C GLN A 116 -21.27 -23.51 -4.12
N LYS A 117 -21.93 -24.44 -3.41
CA LYS A 117 -23.06 -24.14 -2.51
C LYS A 117 -22.63 -23.39 -1.26
N TYR A 118 -21.63 -23.89 -0.52
CA TYR A 118 -21.29 -23.36 0.81
C TYR A 118 -20.36 -22.16 0.79
N LEU A 119 -19.62 -21.93 -0.29
CA LEU A 119 -18.76 -20.75 -0.45
C LEU A 119 -19.45 -19.60 -1.18
N LYS A 120 -20.75 -19.70 -1.43
CA LYS A 120 -21.57 -18.62 -1.98
C LYS A 120 -21.52 -17.39 -1.05
N GLY A 121 -21.32 -16.22 -1.63
CA GLY A 121 -21.39 -14.93 -0.94
C GLY A 121 -22.70 -14.20 -1.25
N ALA A 122 -22.59 -12.95 -1.69
CA ALA A 122 -23.72 -12.14 -2.15
C ALA A 122 -24.57 -12.86 -3.23
N GLU A 123 -25.88 -12.63 -3.22
CA GLU A 123 -26.85 -13.30 -4.08
C GLU A 123 -26.51 -13.17 -5.57
N ASN A 124 -26.14 -11.97 -5.99
CA ASN A 124 -25.81 -11.56 -7.35
C ASN A 124 -24.35 -11.85 -7.79
N VAL A 125 -23.57 -12.60 -7.00
CA VAL A 125 -22.16 -12.90 -7.29
C VAL A 125 -21.96 -14.40 -7.43
N SER A 126 -21.35 -14.88 -8.52
CA SER A 126 -21.02 -16.30 -8.65
C SER A 126 -19.96 -16.70 -7.63
N THR A 127 -20.05 -17.92 -7.09
CA THR A 127 -19.05 -18.43 -6.16
C THR A 127 -17.66 -18.41 -6.81
N GLU A 128 -17.55 -18.78 -8.09
CA GLU A 128 -16.29 -18.69 -8.84
C GLU A 128 -15.65 -17.28 -8.80
N ASN A 129 -16.41 -16.22 -9.05
CA ASN A 129 -15.88 -14.85 -9.03
C ASN A 129 -15.39 -14.45 -7.63
N ARG A 130 -16.12 -14.87 -6.59
CA ARG A 130 -15.71 -14.64 -5.19
C ARG A 130 -14.40 -15.36 -4.88
N ILE A 131 -14.25 -16.60 -5.34
CA ILE A 131 -13.05 -17.41 -5.15
C ILE A 131 -11.85 -16.82 -5.90
N ARG A 132 -12.03 -16.39 -7.15
CA ARG A 132 -10.99 -15.67 -7.92
C ARG A 132 -10.50 -14.42 -7.18
N MET A 133 -11.40 -13.68 -6.55
CA MET A 133 -11.03 -12.51 -5.75
C MET A 133 -10.20 -12.90 -4.52
N PHE A 134 -10.59 -13.95 -3.78
CA PHE A 134 -9.76 -14.43 -2.67
C PHE A 134 -8.37 -14.89 -3.12
N ARG A 135 -8.25 -15.58 -4.26
CA ARG A 135 -6.96 -15.98 -4.83
C ARG A 135 -6.09 -14.79 -5.22
N LEU A 136 -6.67 -13.72 -5.75
CA LEU A 136 -5.94 -12.47 -6.01
C LEU A 136 -5.43 -11.85 -4.71
N ILE A 137 -6.29 -11.75 -3.69
CA ILE A 137 -5.94 -11.18 -2.39
C ILE A 137 -4.85 -12.00 -1.71
N GLU A 138 -4.95 -13.34 -1.75
CA GLU A 138 -3.92 -14.27 -1.27
C GLU A 138 -2.58 -13.99 -1.94
N LYS A 139 -2.57 -13.91 -3.28
CA LYS A 139 -1.36 -13.62 -4.05
C LYS A 139 -0.74 -12.29 -3.65
N LEU A 140 -1.55 -11.24 -3.53
CA LEU A 140 -1.06 -9.90 -3.19
C LEU A 140 -0.59 -9.80 -1.72
N ALA A 141 -1.24 -10.54 -0.81
CA ALA A 141 -0.95 -10.51 0.61
C ALA A 141 0.31 -11.31 0.99
N PHE A 142 0.56 -12.42 0.31
CA PHE A 142 1.57 -13.40 0.72
C PHE A 142 2.67 -13.63 -0.32
N GLU A 143 2.73 -12.84 -1.39
CA GLU A 143 3.86 -12.91 -2.31
C GLU A 143 5.15 -12.35 -1.69
N SER A 144 6.14 -13.24 -1.51
CA SER A 144 7.45 -12.89 -0.96
C SER A 144 8.20 -11.84 -1.78
N ARG A 145 8.13 -11.90 -3.13
CA ARG A 145 8.85 -10.97 -4.01
C ARG A 145 8.42 -9.52 -3.79
N ASP A 146 7.12 -9.27 -3.74
CA ASP A 146 6.59 -7.92 -3.60
C ASP A 146 6.85 -7.37 -2.20
N ILE A 147 6.68 -8.17 -1.16
CA ILE A 147 6.99 -7.78 0.23
C ILE A 147 8.47 -7.37 0.37
N VAL A 148 9.38 -8.22 -0.12
CA VAL A 148 10.82 -7.94 -0.05
C VAL A 148 11.18 -6.71 -0.90
N SER A 149 10.57 -6.56 -2.08
CA SER A 149 10.77 -5.39 -2.95
C SER A 149 10.30 -4.08 -2.29
N ASN A 150 9.16 -4.11 -1.61
CA ASN A 150 8.62 -2.95 -0.90
C ASN A 150 9.58 -2.50 0.22
N ILE A 151 10.31 -3.41 0.85
CA ILE A 151 11.24 -3.11 1.95
C ILE A 151 12.65 -2.74 1.43
N HIS A 152 13.18 -3.48 0.46
CA HIS A 152 14.60 -3.42 0.07
C HIS A 152 14.86 -2.87 -1.34
N GLY A 153 13.83 -2.64 -2.14
CA GLY A 153 13.99 -2.05 -3.47
C GLY A 153 14.76 -0.73 -3.40
N ALA A 154 15.78 -0.54 -4.25
CA ALA A 154 16.64 0.65 -4.26
C ALA A 154 17.42 0.96 -2.94
N GLY A 155 17.41 0.04 -1.96
CA GLY A 155 18.10 0.20 -0.69
C GLY A 155 17.27 -0.29 0.49
N SER A 156 17.94 -0.64 1.59
CA SER A 156 17.27 -0.93 2.85
C SER A 156 16.78 0.38 3.49
N PRO A 157 15.80 0.34 4.42
CA PRO A 157 15.21 1.54 5.00
C PRO A 157 16.23 2.54 5.56
N GLU A 158 17.33 2.05 6.15
CA GLU A 158 18.35 2.92 6.72
C GLU A 158 19.11 3.76 5.68
N THR A 159 19.31 3.21 4.47
CA THR A 159 19.89 3.96 3.35
C THR A 159 19.06 5.19 3.02
N HIS A 160 17.73 5.04 3.04
CA HIS A 160 16.81 6.12 2.74
C HIS A 160 16.77 7.16 3.88
N ARG A 161 16.76 6.72 5.15
CA ARG A 161 16.83 7.63 6.32
C ARG A 161 18.09 8.48 6.30
N MET A 162 19.24 7.87 6.07
CA MET A 162 20.51 8.58 5.98
C MET A 162 20.53 9.57 4.82
N THR A 163 19.93 9.22 3.68
CA THR A 163 19.80 10.13 2.54
C THR A 163 18.92 11.33 2.87
N VAL A 164 17.78 11.12 3.55
CA VAL A 164 16.90 12.21 4.00
C VAL A 164 17.64 13.14 4.96
N LEU A 165 18.33 12.59 5.97
CA LEU A 165 19.07 13.39 6.95
C LEU A 165 20.19 14.20 6.29
N ARG A 166 20.97 13.59 5.39
CA ARG A 166 22.07 14.27 4.69
C ARG A 166 21.59 15.42 3.79
N ASN A 167 20.39 15.30 3.22
CA ASN A 167 19.84 16.32 2.32
C ASN A 167 18.86 17.27 3.03
N SER A 168 18.70 17.15 4.35
CA SER A 168 17.83 18.04 5.15
C SER A 168 18.68 19.02 5.95
N ASN A 169 18.37 20.32 5.85
CA ASN A 169 19.06 21.35 6.64
C ASN A 169 18.47 21.45 8.06
N ILE A 170 18.94 20.60 8.97
CA ILE A 170 18.47 20.59 10.37
C ILE A 170 18.90 21.86 11.10
N ASP A 171 20.09 22.39 10.82
CA ASP A 171 20.60 23.59 11.50
C ASP A 171 19.81 24.84 11.13
N GLU A 172 19.38 24.97 9.88
CA GLU A 172 18.43 26.01 9.48
C GLU A 172 17.09 25.89 10.23
N LYS A 173 16.54 24.68 10.38
CA LYS A 173 15.32 24.46 11.19
C LYS A 173 15.53 24.87 12.65
N LYS A 174 16.71 24.60 13.23
CA LYS A 174 17.07 25.09 14.58
C LYS A 174 17.08 26.61 14.61
N SER A 175 17.62 27.27 13.58
CA SER A 175 17.65 28.74 13.50
C SER A 175 16.25 29.34 13.52
N PHE A 176 15.28 28.73 12.82
CA PHE A 176 13.88 29.16 12.84
C PHE A 176 13.27 29.03 14.24
N ALA A 177 13.51 27.89 14.91
CA ALA A 177 13.03 27.68 16.27
C ALA A 177 13.63 28.68 17.27
N LYS A 178 14.96 28.90 17.22
CA LYS A 178 15.66 29.87 18.08
C LYS A 178 15.13 31.29 17.87
N LYS A 179 14.94 31.69 16.62
CA LYS A 179 14.38 33.01 16.26
C LYS A 179 12.99 33.21 16.85
N LEU A 180 12.10 32.23 16.71
CA LEU A 180 10.74 32.30 17.26
C LEU A 180 10.72 32.27 18.79
N ALA A 181 11.68 31.58 19.41
CA ALA A 181 11.83 31.52 20.87
C ALA A 181 12.54 32.77 21.46
N GLY A 182 12.98 33.73 20.64
CA GLY A 182 13.72 34.91 21.11
C GLY A 182 15.14 34.60 21.60
N ILE A 183 15.69 33.43 21.25
CA ILE A 183 17.07 33.04 21.62
C ILE A 183 18.02 33.79 20.69
N LYS A 184 18.79 34.72 21.26
CA LYS A 184 19.90 35.38 20.57
C LYS A 184 21.12 34.48 20.70
N GLU A 185 21.71 34.09 19.57
CA GLU A 185 23.02 33.42 19.61
C GLU A 185 24.07 34.43 20.04
N GLU A 186 24.90 34.08 21.02
CA GLU A 186 26.06 34.90 21.40
C GLU A 186 27.03 34.93 20.22
N ALA A 187 27.54 36.12 19.90
CA ALA A 187 28.42 36.39 18.77
C ALA A 187 29.81 35.79 18.95
#